data_AF-A0A7K4PS12-F1
#
_entry.id   AF-A0A7K4PS12-F1
#
_cell.length_a   1.000
_cell.length_b   1.000
_cell.length_c   1.000
_cell.angle_alpha   90.00
_cell.angle_beta   90.00
_cell.angle_gamma   90.00
#
_symmetry.space_group_name_H-M   'P 1'
#
loop_
_entity.id
_entity.type
_entity.pdbx_description
1 polymer ?
#
loop_
_entity_poly.entity_id
_entity_poly.type
_entity_poly.pdbx_seq_one_letter_code
_entity_poly.pdbx_strand_id
1 'polypeptide(L)'
;AEALAWLGHCPPGSVYAQLCQLLALALGDRDPLGTAGLLAESLGVTLRHQLLAIVHARARKERKAAAARGDISDQLRGLSLDSQNSQDSQNSQDSQS
;
A
#
# COMPACT_ATOMS: atom_id res chain seq x y z
N ALA A 1 -6.89 -3.03 23.41
CA ALA A 1 -6.56 -3.19 21.98
C ALA A 1 -6.15 -1.87 21.32
N GLU A 2 -7.03 -0.87 21.17
CA GLU A 2 -6.81 0.33 20.33
C GLU A 2 -5.49 1.09 20.53
N ALA A 3 -4.96 1.19 21.75
CA ALA A 3 -3.69 1.88 22.01
C ALA A 3 -2.52 1.40 21.13
N LEU A 4 -2.48 0.11 20.78
CA LEU A 4 -1.46 -0.45 19.89
C LEU A 4 -1.60 -0.01 18.42
N ALA A 5 -2.80 0.36 17.97
CA ALA A 5 -3.00 0.86 16.61
C ALA A 5 -2.29 2.21 16.39
N TRP A 6 -2.35 3.10 17.38
CA TRP A 6 -1.63 4.38 17.39
C TRP A 6 -0.11 4.17 17.45
N LEU A 7 0.36 3.22 18.28
CA LEU A 7 1.77 2.82 18.34
C LEU A 7 2.26 2.12 17.04
N GLY A 8 1.36 1.70 16.17
CA GLY A 8 1.67 1.12 14.87
C GLY A 8 2.37 2.09 13.92
N HIS A 9 2.11 3.40 14.04
CA HIS A 9 2.45 4.45 13.08
C HIS A 9 3.89 5.00 13.23
N CYS A 10 4.87 4.10 13.24
CA CYS A 10 6.32 4.39 13.19
C CYS A 10 6.92 5.26 14.33
N PRO A 11 6.75 4.90 15.62
CA PRO A 11 7.67 5.34 16.66
C PRO A 11 9.08 4.71 16.45
N PRO A 12 10.17 5.35 16.91
CA PRO A 12 11.50 4.73 16.94
C PRO A 12 11.48 3.41 17.72
N GLY A 13 12.25 2.41 17.28
CA GLY A 13 12.16 1.05 17.82
C GLY A 13 12.33 0.95 19.35
N SER A 14 13.26 1.71 19.93
CA SER A 14 13.46 1.81 21.38
C SER A 14 12.26 2.38 22.11
N VAL A 15 11.60 3.38 21.55
CA VAL A 15 10.40 4.03 22.11
C VAL A 15 9.20 3.07 22.08
N TYR A 16 9.06 2.27 21.02
CA TYR A 16 8.03 1.22 20.95
C TYR A 16 8.22 0.17 22.06
N ALA A 17 9.45 -0.32 22.27
CA ALA A 17 9.74 -1.28 23.34
C ALA A 17 9.34 -0.74 24.72
N GLN A 18 9.78 0.49 25.03
CA GLN A 18 9.50 1.14 26.32
C GLN A 18 7.99 1.38 26.53
N LEU A 19 7.26 1.80 25.49
CA LEU A 19 5.81 2.01 25.59
C LEU A 19 5.05 0.70 25.77
N CYS A 20 5.42 -0.37 25.08
CA CYS A 20 4.82 -1.69 25.29
C CYS A 20 5.11 -2.24 26.70
N GLN A 21 6.33 -2.04 27.22
CA GLN A 21 6.68 -2.42 28.60
C GLN A 21 5.91 -1.60 29.65
N LEU A 22 5.75 -0.29 29.44
CA LEU A 22 4.96 0.57 30.33
C LEU A 22 3.48 0.17 30.33
N LEU A 23 2.93 -0.19 29.16
CA LEU A 23 1.55 -0.69 29.04
C LEU A 23 1.38 -2.05 29.71
N ALA A 24 2.37 -2.96 29.59
CA ALA A 24 2.36 -4.26 30.25
C ALA A 24 2.37 -4.13 31.78
N LEU A 25 3.16 -3.19 32.32
CA LEU A 25 3.16 -2.86 33.76
C LEU A 25 1.83 -2.23 34.21
N ALA A 26 1.14 -1.47 33.35
CA ALA A 26 -0.15 -0.85 33.66
C ALA A 26 -1.35 -1.82 33.58
N LEU A 27 -1.26 -2.88 32.76
CA LEU A 27 -2.24 -3.96 32.71
C LEU A 27 -2.02 -4.97 33.86
N GLY A 28 -0.79 -5.47 34.01
CA GLY A 28 -0.42 -6.48 35.00
C GLY A 28 -1.32 -7.72 34.95
N ASP A 29 -1.64 -8.26 36.13
CA ASP A 29 -2.52 -9.43 36.32
C ASP A 29 -3.99 -9.20 35.89
N ARG A 30 -4.39 -7.97 35.57
CA ARG A 30 -5.77 -7.70 35.13
C ARG A 30 -6.05 -8.18 33.71
N ASP A 31 -5.01 -8.36 32.90
CA ASP A 31 -5.04 -8.99 31.58
C ASP A 31 -3.68 -9.65 31.30
N PRO A 32 -3.43 -10.88 31.79
CA PRO A 32 -2.14 -11.54 31.62
C PRO A 32 -1.85 -11.90 30.15
N LEU A 33 -2.88 -12.06 29.31
CA LEU A 33 -2.73 -12.32 27.87
C LEU A 33 -2.29 -11.05 27.13
N GLY A 34 -2.93 -9.92 27.40
CA GLY A 34 -2.51 -8.61 26.89
C GLY A 34 -1.11 -8.23 27.36
N THR A 35 -0.81 -8.42 28.65
CA THR A 35 0.53 -8.23 29.24
C THR A 35 1.60 -9.09 28.56
N ALA A 36 1.34 -10.39 28.35
CA ALA A 36 2.27 -11.28 27.64
C ALA A 36 2.48 -10.86 26.17
N GLY A 37 1.41 -10.47 25.47
CA GLY A 37 1.49 -9.96 24.09
C GLY A 37 2.30 -8.66 23.98
N LEU A 38 2.11 -7.73 24.93
CA LEU A 38 2.87 -6.47 25.00
C LEU A 38 4.36 -6.71 25.29
N LEU A 39 4.69 -7.67 26.16
CA LEU A 39 6.08 -8.06 26.40
C LEU A 39 6.71 -8.67 25.14
N ALA A 40 5.99 -9.54 24.42
CA ALA A 40 6.45 -10.11 23.16
C ALA A 40 6.67 -9.04 22.08
N GLU A 41 5.74 -8.08 21.91
CA GLU A 41 5.91 -6.91 21.04
C GLU A 41 7.13 -6.05 21.42
N SER A 42 7.41 -5.89 22.72
CA SER A 42 8.58 -5.12 23.18
C SER A 42 9.92 -5.77 22.80
N LEU A 43 9.96 -7.10 22.70
CA LEU A 43 11.13 -7.87 22.25
C LEU A 43 11.17 -8.01 20.72
N GLY A 44 10.02 -8.02 20.06
CA GLY A 44 9.87 -8.17 18.61
C GLY A 44 10.33 -6.98 17.77
N VAL A 45 10.71 -5.85 18.39
CA VAL A 45 11.08 -4.58 17.73
C VAL A 45 12.04 -4.74 16.54
N THR A 46 13.11 -5.52 16.69
CA THR A 46 14.12 -5.72 15.63
C THR A 46 13.53 -6.46 14.44
N LEU A 47 12.73 -7.51 14.67
CA LEU A 47 12.05 -8.26 13.63
C LEU A 47 11.00 -7.41 12.91
N ARG A 48 10.21 -6.63 13.68
CA ARG A 48 9.25 -5.65 13.15
C ARG A 48 9.94 -4.60 12.27
N HIS A 49 11.10 -4.08 12.67
CA HIS A 49 11.91 -3.17 11.84
C HIS A 49 12.39 -3.82 10.53
N GLN A 50 12.92 -5.05 10.60
CA GLN A 50 13.38 -5.78 9.41
C GLN A 50 12.23 -6.07 8.43
N LEU A 51 11.08 -6.52 8.93
CA LEU A 51 9.89 -6.77 8.13
C LEU A 51 9.36 -5.50 7.46
N LEU A 52 9.26 -4.38 8.20
CA LEU A 52 8.86 -3.09 7.64
C LEU A 52 9.84 -2.60 6.56
N ALA A 53 11.15 -2.71 6.79
CA ALA A 53 12.17 -2.36 5.80
C ALA A 53 12.04 -3.19 4.51
N ILE A 54 11.78 -4.50 4.62
CA ILE A 54 11.53 -5.39 3.47
C ILE A 54 10.26 -4.99 2.73
N VAL A 55 9.17 -4.70 3.43
CA VAL A 55 7.89 -4.26 2.83
C VAL A 55 8.05 -2.91 2.11
N HIS A 56 8.68 -1.92 2.74
CA HIS A 56 8.96 -0.64 2.09
C HIS A 56 9.88 -0.77 0.87
N ALA A 57 10.88 -1.66 0.92
CA ALA A 57 11.75 -1.94 -0.23
C ALA A 57 10.99 -2.59 -1.40
N ARG A 58 10.09 -3.55 -1.11
CA ARG A 58 9.21 -4.18 -2.12
C ARG A 58 8.26 -3.16 -2.75
N ALA A 59 7.49 -2.43 -1.93
CA ALA A 59 6.57 -1.39 -2.41
C ALA A 59 7.28 -0.28 -3.22
N ARG A 60 8.53 0.08 -2.85
CA ARG A 60 9.36 1.01 -3.64
C ARG A 60 9.81 0.41 -4.97
N LYS A 61 10.14 -0.88 -5.02
CA LYS A 61 10.50 -1.60 -6.26
C LYS A 61 9.29 -1.69 -7.20
N GLU A 62 8.12 -2.04 -6.66
CA GLU A 62 6.85 -2.12 -7.39
C GLU A 62 6.43 -0.76 -7.97
N ARG A 63 6.44 0.31 -7.15
CA ARG A 63 6.18 1.68 -7.62
C ARG A 63 7.15 2.13 -8.72
N LYS A 64 8.44 1.76 -8.62
CA LYS A 64 9.41 2.02 -9.68
C LYS A 64 9.13 1.22 -10.95
N ALA A 65 8.75 -0.05 -10.84
CA ALA A 65 8.40 -0.90 -11.99
C ALA A 65 7.13 -0.41 -12.70
N ALA A 66 6.13 0.06 -11.94
CA ALA A 66 4.93 0.70 -12.48
C ALA A 66 5.28 2.00 -13.21
N ALA A 67 6.04 2.91 -12.58
CA ALA A 67 6.47 4.16 -13.22
C ALA A 67 7.33 3.94 -14.48
N ALA A 68 8.17 2.90 -14.50
CA ALA A 68 8.98 2.52 -15.66
C ALA A 68 8.16 1.89 -16.81
N ARG A 69 6.89 1.55 -16.58
CA ARG A 69 5.97 1.00 -17.60
C ARG A 69 5.27 2.09 -18.43
N GLY A 70 5.44 3.36 -18.07
CA GLY A 70 4.58 4.46 -18.51
C GLY A 70 3.23 4.46 -17.81
N ASP A 71 2.41 5.49 -18.03
CA ASP A 71 1.05 5.48 -17.50
C ASP A 71 0.23 4.36 -18.16
N ILE A 72 -0.73 3.83 -17.41
CA ILE A 72 -1.66 2.81 -17.89
C ILE A 72 -2.65 3.44 -18.88
N SER A 73 -2.98 4.73 -18.75
CA SER A 73 -3.85 5.40 -19.74
C SER A 73 -3.17 5.55 -21.11
N ASP A 74 -1.85 5.82 -21.17
CA ASP A 74 -1.09 5.86 -22.42
C ASP A 74 -0.98 4.47 -23.06
N GLN A 75 -0.71 3.43 -22.26
CA GLN A 75 -0.69 2.04 -22.73
C GLN A 75 -2.05 1.60 -23.31
N LEU A 76 -3.16 2.04 -22.70
CA LEU A 76 -4.51 1.75 -23.20
C LEU A 76 -4.89 2.59 -24.42
N ARG A 77 -4.46 3.87 -24.48
CA ARG A 77 -4.63 4.75 -25.64
C ARG A 77 -3.98 4.14 -26.88
N GLY A 78 -2.76 3.59 -26.75
CA GLY A 78 -2.06 2.88 -27.83
C GLY A 78 -2.70 1.56 -28.29
N LEU A 79 -3.75 1.09 -27.61
CA LEU A 79 -4.53 -0.10 -27.96
C LEU A 79 -5.97 0.25 -28.41
N SER A 80 -6.31 1.52 -28.52
CA SER A 80 -7.63 1.96 -29.00
C SER A 80 -7.70 1.85 -30.53
N LEU A 81 -8.66 1.08 -31.04
CA LEU A 81 -8.96 1.01 -32.47
C LEU A 81 -9.96 2.11 -32.85
N ASP A 82 -9.49 3.16 -33.53
CA ASP A 82 -10.36 4.20 -34.10
C ASP A 82 -11.34 3.56 -35.09
N SER A 83 -12.56 3.34 -34.63
CA SER A 83 -13.59 2.58 -35.33
C SER A 83 -14.31 3.41 -36.41
N GLN A 84 -13.57 4.32 -37.05
CA GLN A 84 -14.09 5.38 -37.91
C GLN A 84 -13.57 5.24 -39.36
N ASN A 85 -13.66 4.02 -39.90
CA ASN A 85 -13.44 3.74 -41.33
C ASN A 85 -14.48 2.76 -41.91
N SER A 86 -15.77 3.09 -41.73
CA SER A 86 -16.93 2.36 -42.29
C SER A 86 -18.10 3.30 -42.62
N GLN A 87 -17.84 4.49 -43.16
CA GLN A 87 -18.88 5.37 -43.73
C GLN A 87 -18.48 5.96 -45.10
N ASP A 88 -17.73 5.20 -45.89
CA ASP A 88 -17.42 5.60 -47.26
C ASP A 88 -18.64 5.45 -48.18
N SER A 89 -19.07 6.58 -48.73
CA SER A 89 -19.73 6.70 -50.03
C SER A 89 -21.04 5.92 -50.27
N GLN A 90 -22.10 6.31 -49.56
CA GLN A 90 -23.47 6.04 -50.00
C GLN A 90 -24.31 7.34 -50.16
N ASN A 91 -23.80 8.26 -50.99
CA ASN A 91 -24.58 9.35 -51.57
C ASN A 91 -24.12 9.63 -53.01
N SER A 92 -24.97 9.34 -54.00
CA SER A 92 -24.72 9.65 -55.42
C SER A 92 -26.05 9.78 -56.16
N GLN A 93 -26.72 10.92 -55.94
CA GLN A 93 -27.84 11.42 -56.74
C GLN A 93 -27.86 12.95 -56.64
N ASP A 94 -28.28 13.60 -57.73
CA ASP A 94 -28.42 15.05 -57.94
C ASP A 94 -27.11 15.88 -57.87
N SER A 95 -26.74 16.77 -58.80
CA SER A 95 -27.16 17.12 -60.17
C SER A 95 -25.91 17.78 -60.86
N GLN A 96 -25.87 18.46 -62.01
CA GLN A 96 -26.86 18.97 -62.98
C GLN A 96 -26.18 19.22 -64.34
N SER A 97 -26.87 18.98 -65.46
CA SER A 97 -26.69 19.67 -66.77
C SER A 97 -27.89 19.40 -67.67
#